data_AF-A0A1Y2K131-F1
#
_entry.id   AF-A0A1Y2K131-F1
#
_cell.length_a   1.000
_cell.length_b   1.000
_cell.length_c   1.000
_cell.angle_alpha   90.00
_cell.angle_beta   90.00
_cell.angle_gamma   90.00
#
_symmetry.space_group_name_H-M   'P 1'
#
loop_
_entity.id
_entity.type
_entity.pdbx_description
1 polymer ?
#
loop_
_entity_poly.entity_id
_entity_poly.type
_entity_poly.pdbx_seq_one_letter_code
_entity_poly.pdbx_strand_id
1 'polypeptide(L)'
;MDARDDREIDESFWKILVDGLTYGELTNLLELYHVNGRRYLQDARGALEDGRYQDVSDHLHRFAGSSASFALRRIESEARGMQRYAAPQSADMLYTGLDQLEQDLEQGVQVLRQRLQSMQG
;
A
#
# COMPACT_ATOMS: atom_id res chain seq x y z
N MET A 1 16.89 0.51 -20.14
CA MET A 1 16.75 1.52 -19.08
C MET A 1 15.25 1.76 -19.00
N ASP A 2 14.56 0.95 -18.20
CA ASP A 2 13.10 0.84 -18.27
C ASP A 2 12.49 1.98 -17.47
N ALA A 3 11.64 2.77 -18.11
CA ALA A 3 10.91 3.85 -17.48
C ALA A 3 10.04 3.23 -16.38
N ARG A 4 10.46 3.38 -15.12
CA ARG A 4 9.59 3.09 -14.00
C ARG A 4 8.41 4.03 -14.18
N ASP A 5 7.30 3.42 -14.51
CA ASP A 5 6.04 4.07 -14.74
C ASP A 5 5.60 4.71 -13.41
N ASP A 6 5.93 6.00 -13.23
CA ASP A 6 5.64 6.84 -12.05
C ASP A 6 4.12 7.05 -11.81
N ARG A 7 3.27 6.30 -12.52
CA ARG A 7 1.83 6.33 -12.31
C ARG A 7 1.50 5.76 -10.94
N GLU A 8 0.79 6.57 -10.15
CA GLU A 8 0.29 6.23 -8.82
C GLU A 8 -0.60 4.98 -8.84
N ILE A 9 -1.33 4.78 -9.95
CA ILE A 9 -2.23 3.64 -10.19
C ILE A 9 -1.85 2.95 -11.52
N ASP A 10 -1.74 1.62 -11.50
CA ASP A 10 -1.65 0.78 -12.69
C ASP A 10 -3.00 0.72 -13.39
N GLU A 11 -3.21 1.57 -14.39
CA GLU A 11 -4.48 1.70 -15.11
C GLU A 11 -4.93 0.40 -15.80
N SER A 12 -3.99 -0.43 -16.27
CA SER A 12 -4.33 -1.69 -16.93
C SER A 12 -4.90 -2.68 -15.91
N PHE A 13 -4.28 -2.77 -14.73
CA PHE A 13 -4.76 -3.63 -13.67
C PHE A 13 -6.03 -3.10 -13.01
N TRP A 14 -6.12 -1.77 -12.82
CA TRP A 14 -7.33 -1.11 -12.36
C TRP A 14 -8.52 -1.42 -13.27
N LYS A 15 -8.34 -1.36 -14.60
CA LYS A 15 -9.37 -1.73 -15.57
C LYS A 15 -9.87 -3.16 -15.38
N ILE A 16 -8.95 -4.12 -15.16
CA ILE A 16 -9.31 -5.52 -14.92
C ILE A 16 -10.15 -5.67 -13.65
N LEU A 17 -9.80 -4.95 -12.57
CA LEU A 17 -10.56 -4.97 -11.32
C LEU A 17 -11.97 -4.42 -11.51
N VAL A 18 -12.11 -3.26 -12.15
CA VAL A 18 -13.43 -2.63 -12.35
C VAL A 18 -14.33 -3.37 -13.33
N ASP A 19 -13.76 -4.05 -14.33
CA ASP A 19 -14.52 -4.87 -15.28
C ASP A 19 -14.94 -6.22 -14.65
N GLY A 20 -14.20 -6.70 -13.64
CA GLY A 20 -14.38 -8.03 -13.04
C GLY A 20 -15.22 -8.09 -11.77
N LEU A 21 -15.47 -6.96 -11.12
CA LEU A 21 -16.15 -6.86 -9.84
C LEU A 21 -17.28 -5.84 -9.88
N THR A 22 -18.34 -6.09 -9.10
CA THR A 22 -19.38 -5.09 -8.92
C THR A 22 -18.87 -3.90 -8.11
N TYR A 23 -19.52 -2.74 -8.27
CA TYR A 23 -19.23 -1.56 -7.45
C TYR A 23 -19.24 -1.88 -5.94
N GLY A 24 -20.25 -2.62 -5.46
CA GLY A 24 -20.37 -2.97 -4.05
C GLY A 24 -19.22 -3.86 -3.54
N GLU A 25 -18.77 -4.81 -4.36
CA GLU A 25 -17.60 -5.65 -4.04
C GLU A 25 -16.32 -4.81 -3.99
N LEU A 26 -16.11 -3.91 -4.97
CA LEU A 26 -14.95 -3.02 -5.00
C LEU A 26 -14.90 -2.09 -3.79
N THR A 27 -16.04 -1.50 -3.42
CA THR A 27 -16.14 -0.65 -2.22
C THR A 27 -15.81 -1.45 -0.95
N ASN A 28 -16.39 -2.65 -0.79
CA ASN A 28 -16.12 -3.48 0.38
C ASN A 28 -14.66 -3.91 0.47
N LEU A 29 -14.06 -4.32 -0.65
CA LEU A 29 -12.66 -4.70 -0.71
C LEU A 29 -11.76 -3.49 -0.42
N LEU A 30 -12.10 -2.29 -0.90
CA LEU A 30 -11.33 -1.08 -0.63
C LEU A 30 -11.34 -0.71 0.86
N GLU A 31 -12.48 -0.86 1.55
CA GLU A 31 -12.53 -0.68 3.01
C GLU A 31 -11.71 -1.74 3.75
N LEU A 32 -11.74 -2.99 3.31
CA LEU A 32 -10.89 -4.04 3.87
C LEU A 32 -9.40 -3.76 3.66
N TYR A 33 -9.01 -3.26 2.48
CA TYR A 33 -7.64 -2.81 2.22
C TYR A 33 -7.25 -1.68 3.15
N HIS A 34 -8.12 -0.69 3.32
CA HIS A 34 -7.84 0.46 4.17
C HIS A 34 -7.60 0.07 5.63
N VAL A 35 -8.47 -0.77 6.20
CA VAL A 35 -8.34 -1.25 7.59
C VAL A 35 -7.10 -2.12 7.76
N ASN A 36 -6.88 -3.09 6.86
CA ASN A 36 -5.73 -3.99 6.96
C ASN A 36 -4.41 -3.27 6.68
N GLY A 37 -4.40 -2.33 5.73
CA GLY A 37 -3.25 -1.52 5.38
C GLY A 37 -2.73 -0.73 6.59
N ARG A 38 -3.64 -0.02 7.29
CA ARG A 38 -3.30 0.69 8.53
C ARG A 38 -2.74 -0.26 9.59
N ARG A 39 -3.37 -1.43 9.76
CA ARG A 39 -2.92 -2.43 10.72
C ARG A 39 -1.50 -2.91 10.40
N TYR A 40 -1.19 -3.22 9.14
CA TYR A 40 0.15 -3.66 8.76
C TYR A 40 1.21 -2.60 9.05
N LEU A 41 0.92 -1.33 8.78
CA LEU A 41 1.83 -0.22 9.06
C LEU A 41 2.02 0.00 10.57
N GLN A 42 0.94 -0.09 11.36
CA GLN A 42 0.99 -0.04 12.83
C GLN A 42 1.80 -1.19 13.43
N ASP A 43 1.55 -2.42 12.96
CA ASP A 43 2.29 -3.60 13.42
C ASP A 43 3.78 -3.50 13.02
N ALA A 44 4.09 -2.97 11.83
CA ALA A 44 5.47 -2.68 11.40
C ALA A 44 6.14 -1.63 12.30
N ARG A 45 5.43 -0.57 12.68
CA ARG A 45 5.95 0.45 13.60
C ARG A 45 6.24 -0.13 14.98
N GLY A 46 5.31 -0.89 15.55
CA GLY A 46 5.54 -1.57 16.84
C GLY A 46 6.73 -2.55 16.78
N ALA A 47 6.86 -3.31 15.69
CA ALA A 47 8.02 -4.18 15.49
C ALA A 47 9.34 -3.38 15.38
N LEU A 48 9.32 -2.20 14.75
CA LEU A 48 10.47 -1.32 14.64
C LEU A 48 10.89 -0.75 16.00
N GLU A 49 9.92 -0.34 16.81
CA GLU A 49 10.13 0.14 18.20
C GLU A 49 10.76 -0.95 19.09
N ASP A 50 10.35 -2.21 18.89
CA ASP A 50 10.89 -3.38 19.59
C ASP A 50 12.23 -3.89 19.02
N GLY A 51 12.73 -3.32 17.91
CA GLY A 51 13.93 -3.81 17.22
C GLY A 51 13.75 -5.16 16.51
N ARG A 52 12.52 -5.58 16.22
CA ARG A 52 12.16 -6.83 15.53
C ARG A 52 12.12 -6.62 14.00
N TYR A 53 13.28 -6.40 13.38
CA TYR A 53 13.38 -6.03 11.97
C TYR A 53 12.85 -7.07 10.96
N GLN A 54 12.90 -8.37 11.31
CA GLN A 54 12.27 -9.39 10.47
C GLN A 54 10.75 -9.21 10.42
N ASP A 55 10.14 -8.89 11.56
CA ASP A 55 8.69 -8.66 11.63
C ASP A 55 8.32 -7.37 10.87
N VAL A 56 9.16 -6.32 10.93
CA VAL A 56 9.00 -5.12 10.08
C VAL A 56 8.94 -5.50 8.60
N SER A 57 9.90 -6.34 8.15
CA SER A 57 9.95 -6.84 6.78
C SER A 57 8.67 -7.61 6.40
N ASP A 58 8.20 -8.49 7.28
CA ASP A 58 7.01 -9.30 7.05
C ASP A 58 5.73 -8.46 6.97
N HIS A 59 5.60 -7.43 7.83
CA HIS A 59 4.46 -6.52 7.80
C HIS A 59 4.47 -5.62 6.55
N LEU A 60 5.61 -5.08 6.16
CA LEU A 60 5.78 -4.32 4.91
C LEU A 60 5.50 -5.18 3.67
N HIS A 61 5.88 -6.46 3.70
CA HIS A 61 5.57 -7.41 2.62
C HIS A 61 4.05 -7.58 2.43
N ARG A 62 3.31 -7.78 3.54
CA ARG A 62 1.84 -7.92 3.50
C ARG A 62 1.17 -6.64 3.03
N PHE A 63 1.64 -5.49 3.51
CA PHE A 63 1.18 -4.19 3.06
C PHE A 63 1.38 -4.03 1.55
N ALA A 64 2.59 -4.28 1.04
CA ALA A 64 2.90 -4.19 -0.38
C ALA A 64 2.00 -5.10 -1.25
N GLY A 65 1.79 -6.36 -0.84
CA GLY A 65 0.89 -7.27 -1.55
C GLY A 65 -0.56 -6.80 -1.55
N SER A 66 -1.00 -6.17 -0.46
CA SER A 66 -2.33 -5.58 -0.37
C SER A 66 -2.48 -4.37 -1.30
N SER A 67 -1.48 -3.49 -1.36
CA SER A 67 -1.47 -2.32 -2.27
C SER A 67 -1.43 -2.73 -3.73
N ALA A 68 -0.65 -3.77 -4.06
CA ALA A 68 -0.60 -4.36 -5.40
C ALA A 68 -1.99 -4.83 -5.89
N SER A 69 -2.78 -5.39 -4.97
CA SER A 69 -4.15 -5.87 -5.26
C SER A 69 -5.12 -4.74 -5.64
N PHE A 70 -4.76 -3.48 -5.36
CA PHE A 70 -5.52 -2.28 -5.71
C PHE A 70 -4.85 -1.42 -6.78
N ALA A 71 -3.92 -2.00 -7.55
CA ALA A 71 -3.17 -1.30 -8.59
C ALA A 71 -2.30 -0.13 -8.07
N LEU A 72 -2.05 -0.02 -6.76
CA LEU A 72 -1.27 1.08 -6.15
C LEU A 72 0.23 0.80 -6.27
N ARG A 73 0.74 0.83 -7.51
CA ARG A 73 2.10 0.38 -7.86
C ARG A 73 3.21 1.19 -7.18
N ARG A 74 3.02 2.50 -6.99
CA ARG A 74 3.99 3.35 -6.27
C ARG A 74 4.13 2.90 -4.81
N ILE A 75 3.02 2.78 -4.11
CA ILE A 75 2.95 2.35 -2.70
C ILE A 75 3.55 0.95 -2.54
N GLU A 76 3.20 0.02 -3.44
CA GLU A 76 3.79 -1.31 -3.47
C GLU A 76 5.32 -1.24 -3.59
N SER A 77 5.83 -0.47 -4.56
CA SER A 77 7.26 -0.35 -4.82
C SER A 77 8.01 0.24 -3.62
N GLU A 78 7.47 1.26 -2.98
CA GLU A 78 8.05 1.90 -1.80
C GLU A 78 8.10 0.94 -0.61
N ALA A 79 6.99 0.26 -0.32
CA ALA A 79 6.93 -0.73 0.75
C ALA A 79 7.91 -1.90 0.52
N ARG A 80 8.02 -2.39 -0.73
CA ARG A 80 9.03 -3.41 -1.09
C ARG A 80 10.45 -2.88 -0.99
N GLY A 81 10.66 -1.59 -1.29
CA GLY A 81 11.94 -0.92 -1.10
C GLY A 81 12.34 -0.93 0.36
N MET A 82 11.46 -0.47 1.25
CA MET A 82 11.69 -0.46 2.69
C MET A 82 11.90 -1.87 3.25
N GLN A 83 11.10 -2.85 2.81
CA GLN A 83 11.23 -4.25 3.20
C GLN A 83 12.68 -4.76 3.04
N ARG A 84 13.35 -4.41 1.93
CA ARG A 84 14.74 -4.87 1.64
C ARG A 84 15.78 -4.28 2.58
N TYR A 85 15.48 -3.16 3.22
CA TYR A 85 16.39 -2.44 4.11
C TYR A 85 15.93 -2.49 5.57
N ALA A 86 15.02 -3.42 5.92
CA ALA A 86 14.59 -3.63 7.29
C ALA A 86 15.76 -4.20 8.14
N ALA A 87 16.57 -3.30 8.70
CA ALA A 87 17.75 -3.62 9.48
C ALA A 87 18.07 -2.49 10.49
N PRO A 88 18.84 -2.78 11.57
CA PRO A 88 19.15 -1.81 12.62
C PRO A 88 19.70 -0.47 12.13
N GLN A 89 20.65 -0.51 11.18
CA GLN A 89 21.28 0.68 10.61
C GLN A 89 20.35 1.58 9.80
N SER A 90 19.11 1.13 9.55
CA SER A 90 18.12 1.84 8.74
C SER A 90 16.91 2.31 9.55
N ALA A 91 16.95 2.24 10.88
CA ALA A 91 15.80 2.55 11.74
C ALA A 91 15.16 3.93 11.47
N ASP A 92 15.95 5.00 11.40
CA ASP A 92 15.43 6.36 11.14
C ASP A 92 14.75 6.49 9.78
N MET A 93 15.32 5.84 8.76
CA MET A 93 14.75 5.78 7.42
C MET A 93 13.47 4.95 7.40
N LEU A 94 13.38 3.89 8.20
CA LEU A 94 12.17 3.08 8.33
C LEU A 94 11.04 3.85 9.03
N TYR A 95 11.33 4.61 10.10
CA TYR A 95 10.33 5.48 10.73
C TYR A 95 9.78 6.51 9.74
N THR A 96 10.68 7.21 9.04
CA THR A 96 10.31 8.21 8.04
C THR A 96 9.51 7.59 6.88
N GLY A 97 9.92 6.40 6.42
CA GLY A 97 9.21 5.67 5.39
C GLY A 97 7.84 5.19 5.83
N LEU A 98 7.68 4.75 7.08
CA LEU A 98 6.38 4.34 7.63
C LEU A 98 5.42 5.53 7.72
N ASP A 99 5.90 6.70 8.16
CA ASP A 99 5.11 7.93 8.14
C ASP A 99 4.63 8.28 6.71
N GLN A 100 5.49 8.09 5.71
CA GLN A 100 5.14 8.35 4.31
C GLN A 100 4.13 7.33 3.78
N LEU A 101 4.32 6.03 4.06
CA LEU A 101 3.39 4.98 3.63
C LEU A 101 2.00 5.12 4.26
N GLU A 102 1.92 5.62 5.49
CA GLU A 102 0.64 5.95 6.14
C GLU A 102 -0.09 7.07 5.39
N GLN A 103 0.60 8.14 5.01
CA GLN A 103 0.01 9.23 4.21
C GLN A 103 -0.42 8.74 2.83
N ASP A 104 0.42 7.94 2.19
CA ASP A 104 0.17 7.40 0.86
C ASP A 104 -1.01 6.42 0.85
N LEU A 105 -1.19 5.63 1.91
CA LEU A 105 -2.37 4.79 2.08
C LEU A 105 -3.66 5.64 2.09
N GLU A 106 -3.70 6.71 2.89
CA GLU A 106 -4.88 7.58 2.98
C GLU A 106 -5.18 8.25 1.65
N GLN A 107 -4.16 8.79 0.98
CA GLN A 107 -4.28 9.41 -0.33
C GLN A 107 -4.75 8.40 -1.38
N GLY A 108 -4.11 7.23 -1.46
CA GLY A 108 -4.45 6.18 -2.41
C GLY A 108 -5.89 5.69 -2.24
N VAL A 109 -6.33 5.47 -0.99
CA VAL A 109 -7.73 5.09 -0.70
C VAL A 109 -8.68 6.20 -1.13
N GLN A 110 -8.36 7.47 -0.87
CA GLN A 110 -9.20 8.59 -1.30
C GLN A 110 -9.33 8.68 -2.82
N VAL A 111 -8.23 8.53 -3.56
CA VAL A 111 -8.23 8.53 -5.04
C VAL A 111 -9.09 7.39 -5.57
N LEU A 112 -8.94 6.18 -5.02
CA LEU A 112 -9.72 5.02 -5.45
C LEU A 112 -11.20 5.19 -5.14
N ARG A 113 -11.57 5.74 -3.97
CA ARG A 113 -12.97 6.05 -3.63
C ARG A 113 -13.58 7.03 -4.63
N GLN A 114 -12.87 8.10 -5.00
CA GLN A 114 -13.34 9.08 -5.98
C GLN A 114 -13.54 8.45 -7.37
N ARG A 115 -12.60 7.59 -7.80
CA ARG A 115 -12.73 6.84 -9.06
C ARG A 115 -13.96 5.94 -9.05
N LEU A 116 -14.17 5.16 -8.00
CA LEU A 116 -15.35 4.32 -7.87
C LEU A 116 -16.64 5.14 -7.92
N GLN A 117 -16.70 6.29 -7.22
CA GLN A 117 -17.87 7.18 -7.24
C GLN A 117 -18.17 7.71 -8.65
N SER A 118 -17.15 8.06 -9.44
CA SER A 118 -17.34 8.51 -10.82
C SER A 118 -17.90 7.44 -11.76
N MET A 119 -17.83 6.16 -11.40
CA MET A 119 -18.40 5.07 -12.19
C MET A 119 -19.91 4.89 -11.97
N GLN A 120 -20.49 5.53 -10.95
CA GLN A 120 -21.93 5.47 -10.68
C GLN A 120 -22.73 6.58 -11.37
N GLY A 121 -22.07 7.62 -11.89
CA GLY A 121 -22.68 8.73 -12.63
C GLY A 121 -22.57 8.55 -14.13
#